data_AF-A0AAW3RDT6-F1
#
_entry.id   AF-A0AAW3RDT6-F1
#
_cell.length_a   1.000
_cell.length_b   1.000
_cell.length_c   1.000
_cell.angle_alpha   90.00
_cell.angle_beta   90.00
_cell.angle_gamma   90.00
#
_symmetry.space_group_name_H-M   'P 1'
#
loop_
_entity.id
_entity.type
_entity.pdbx_description
1 polymer ?
#
loop_
_entity_poly.entity_id
_entity_poly.type
_entity_poly.pdbx_seq_one_letter_code
_entity_poly.pdbx_strand_id
1 'polypeptide(L)' 'MGLGGPTGFAMNLARDMGPRIAHAILPIANKADSDWQYGIIVPGIAPFVGAAIAAWFMHGFFGIN' A
#
# COMPACT_ATOMS: atom_id res chain seq x y z
N MET A 1 1.02 18.68 -5.67
CA MET A 1 -0.21 18.20 -5.02
C MET A 1 -0.81 17.11 -5.90
N GLY A 2 -0.47 15.85 -5.66
CA GLY A 2 -0.82 14.72 -6.53
C GLY A 2 -0.55 13.38 -5.83
N LEU A 3 -1.26 12.34 -6.29
CA LEU A 3 -1.27 10.90 -5.94
C LEU A 3 -2.15 10.40 -4.77
N GLY A 4 -3.07 11.22 -4.25
CA GLY A 4 -4.09 10.78 -3.27
C GLY A 4 -5.34 10.10 -3.87
N GLY A 5 -5.47 10.01 -5.20
CA GLY A 5 -6.73 9.73 -5.94
C GLY A 5 -7.51 8.47 -5.52
N PRO A 6 -7.57 7.41 -6.33
CA PRO A 6 -8.45 6.25 -6.05
C PRO A 6 -8.04 5.42 -4.82
N THR A 7 -6.81 5.56 -4.32
CA THR A 7 -6.22 4.68 -3.31
C THR A 7 -5.70 5.38 -2.05
N GLY A 8 -5.86 6.71 -1.93
CA GLY A 8 -5.50 7.45 -0.72
C GLY A 8 -4.01 7.41 -0.33
N PHE A 9 -3.11 7.21 -1.30
CA PHE A 9 -1.65 7.12 -1.07
C PHE A 9 -1.20 5.89 -0.26
N ALA A 10 -1.74 4.72 -0.59
CA ALA A 10 -1.46 3.44 0.08
C ALA A 10 -0.03 2.87 -0.08
N MET A 11 0.97 3.66 -0.48
CA MET A 11 2.34 3.19 -0.81
C MET A 11 3.16 2.63 0.37
N ASN A 12 2.64 2.62 1.59
CA ASN A 12 3.37 2.12 2.74
C ASN A 12 2.54 1.07 3.48
N LEU A 13 3.07 -0.16 3.49
CA LEU A 13 2.49 -1.31 4.15
C LEU A 13 2.16 -1.04 5.62
N ALA A 14 3.12 -0.54 6.39
CA ALA A 14 2.95 -0.31 7.83
C ALA A 14 1.90 0.77 8.11
N ARG A 15 1.83 1.79 7.23
CA ARG A 15 0.85 2.87 7.30
C ARG A 15 -0.59 2.40 7.03
N ASP A 16 -0.79 1.28 6.35
CA ASP A 16 -2.12 0.72 6.06
C ASP A 16 -2.48 -0.48 6.94
N MET A 17 -1.56 -1.45 7.10
CA MET A 17 -1.84 -2.71 7.79
C MET A 17 -2.07 -2.57 9.29
N GLY A 18 -1.34 -1.68 9.97
CA GLY A 18 -1.52 -1.45 11.41
C GLY A 18 -2.96 -1.02 11.75
N PRO A 19 -3.47 0.08 11.15
CA PRO A 19 -4.86 0.48 11.29
C PRO A 19 -5.88 -0.60 10.86
N ARG A 20 -5.58 -1.37 9.81
CA ARG A 20 -6.47 -2.45 9.32
C ARG A 20 -6.58 -3.62 10.28
N ILE A 21 -5.46 -4.04 10.88
CA ILE A 21 -5.44 -5.07 11.93
C ILE A 21 -6.24 -4.60 13.14
N ALA A 22 -6.07 -3.34 13.56
CA ALA A 22 -6.86 -2.77 14.65
C ALA A 22 -8.37 -2.77 14.32
N HIS A 23 -8.75 -2.37 13.11
CA HIS A 23 -10.14 -2.42 12.65
C HIS A 23 -10.73 -3.85 12.66
N ALA A 24 -9.92 -4.85 12.31
CA ALA A 24 -10.36 -6.25 12.33
C ALA A 24 -10.58 -6.79 13.76
N ILE A 25 -9.67 -6.46 14.70
CA ILE A 25 -9.68 -7.02 16.07
C ILE A 25 -10.65 -6.27 16.99
N LEU A 26 -10.72 -4.94 16.86
CA LEU A 26 -11.50 -4.14 17.81
C LEU A 26 -13.02 -4.37 17.65
N PRO A 27 -13.77 -4.41 18.76
CA PRO A 27 -15.21 -4.51 18.75
C PRO A 27 -15.81 -3.13 18.39
N ILE A 28 -15.99 -2.90 17.08
CA ILE A 28 -16.59 -1.67 16.55
C ILE A 28 -18.02 -2.01 16.11
N ALA A 29 -19.01 -1.33 16.70
CA ALA A 29 -20.41 -1.51 16.34
C ALA A 29 -20.66 -1.11 14.88
N ASN A 30 -21.42 -1.94 14.15
CA ASN A 30 -21.76 -1.72 12.73
C ASN A 30 -20.55 -1.53 11.79
N LYS A 31 -19.41 -2.16 12.11
CA LYS A 31 -18.20 -2.04 11.27
C LYS A 31 -18.39 -2.68 9.90
N ALA A 32 -17.81 -2.05 8.89
CA ALA A 32 -17.73 -2.60 7.54
C ALA A 32 -16.72 -3.76 7.48
N ASP A 33 -16.66 -4.45 6.34
CA ASP A 33 -15.61 -5.43 6.09
C ASP A 33 -14.23 -4.75 6.11
N SER A 34 -13.19 -5.47 6.54
CA SER A 34 -11.83 -4.93 6.62
C SER A 34 -11.11 -4.90 5.27
N ASP A 35 -11.74 -5.35 4.18
CA ASP A 35 -11.24 -5.37 2.80
C ASP A 35 -9.79 -5.86 2.69
N TRP A 36 -9.58 -7.10 3.13
CA TRP A 36 -8.26 -7.71 3.16
C TRP A 36 -7.68 -7.94 1.77
N GLN A 37 -8.53 -8.15 0.76
CA GLN A 37 -8.08 -8.28 -0.62
C GLN A 37 -7.41 -6.98 -1.08
N TYR A 38 -8.06 -5.82 -0.87
CA TYR A 38 -7.42 -4.54 -1.14
C TYR A 38 -6.17 -4.36 -0.29
N GLY A 39 -6.23 -4.64 1.02
CA GLY A 39 -5.13 -4.47 1.97
C GLY A 39 -3.86 -5.26 1.64
N ILE A 40 -3.99 -6.45 1.04
CA ILE A 40 -2.85 -7.29 0.63
C ILE A 40 -2.36 -6.93 -0.77
N ILE A 41 -3.23 -6.61 -1.70
CA ILE A 41 -2.81 -6.35 -3.08
C ILE A 41 -2.22 -4.95 -3.22
N VAL A 42 -2.90 -3.93 -2.70
CA VAL A 42 -2.62 -2.51 -3.03
C VAL A 42 -1.60 -1.85 -2.09
N PRO A 43 -1.79 -1.81 -0.75
CA PRO A 43 -0.73 -1.41 0.16
C PRO A 43 0.26 -2.54 0.47
N GLY A 44 -0.17 -3.78 0.27
CA GLY A 44 0.62 -4.98 0.52
C GLY A 44 1.73 -5.16 -0.49
N ILE A 45 1.39 -5.66 -1.67
CA ILE A 45 2.36 -6.10 -2.69
C ILE A 45 2.76 -4.98 -3.63
N ALA A 46 1.81 -4.15 -4.07
CA ALA A 46 2.05 -3.15 -5.12
C ALA A 46 3.20 -2.16 -4.82
N PRO A 47 3.43 -1.68 -3.57
CA PRO A 47 4.52 -0.74 -3.33
C PRO A 47 5.90 -1.36 -3.50
N PHE A 48 6.05 -2.65 -3.15
CA PHE A 48 7.31 -3.37 -3.34
C PHE A 48 7.57 -3.62 -4.83
N VAL A 49 6.55 -4.01 -5.59
CA VAL A 49 6.66 -4.17 -7.05
C VAL A 49 7.00 -2.84 -7.71
N GLY A 50 6.31 -1.77 -7.34
CA GLY A 50 6.59 -0.41 -7.83
C GLY A 50 8.02 0.04 -7.49
N ALA A 51 8.48 -0.21 -6.26
CA ALA A 51 9.85 0.11 -5.84
C ALA A 51 10.90 -0.67 -6.63
N ALA A 52 10.68 -1.98 -6.86
CA ALA A 52 11.58 -2.80 -7.66
C ALA A 52 11.65 -2.32 -9.12
N ILE A 53 10.51 -2.01 -9.74
CA ILE A 53 10.45 -1.46 -11.10
C ILE A 53 11.14 -0.10 -11.16
N ALA A 54 10.89 0.78 -10.19
CA ALA A 54 11.53 2.08 -10.13
C ALA A 54 13.05 1.97 -9.99
N ALA A 55 13.54 1.11 -9.09
CA ALA A 55 14.97 0.85 -8.94
C ALA A 55 15.57 0.33 -10.24
N TRP A 56 14.94 -0.67 -10.88
CA TRP A 56 15.40 -1.19 -12.16
C TRP A 56 15.44 -0.13 -13.25
N PHE A 57 14.42 0.74 -13.34
CA PHE A 57 14.39 1.85 -14.28
C PHE A 57 15.53 2.85 -14.00
N MET A 58 15.79 3.18 -12.73
CA MET A 58 16.87 4.09 -12.36
C MET A 58 18.25 3.54 -12.75
N HIS A 59 18.49 2.24 -12.52
CA HIS A 59 19.75 1.59 -12.92
C HIS A 59 19.87 1.45 -14.44
N GLY A 60 18.81 0.97 -15.11
CA GLY A 60 18.86 0.62 -16.53
C GLY A 60 18.74 1.80 -17.50
N PHE A 61 17.94 2.79 -17.16
CA PHE A 61 17.70 3.95 -18.04
C PHE A 61 18.65 5.11 -17.72
N PHE A 62 18.85 5.42 -16.43
CA PHE A 62 19.70 6.54 -16.02
C PHE A 62 21.14 6.15 -15.67
N GLY A 63 21.47 4.86 -15.64
CA GLY A 63 22.83 4.38 -15.38
C GLY A 63 23.35 4.71 -13.97
N ILE A 64 22.43 4.96 -13.03
CA ILE A 64 22.78 5.24 -11.64
C ILE A 64 23.21 3.92 -11.00
N ASN A 65 24.37 3.87 -10.35
CA ASN A 65 24.90 2.67 -9.69
C ASN A 65 24.63 2.72 -8.18
#